data_AF-A0A7S3LJ16-F1
#
_entry.id   AF-A0A7S3LJ16-F1
#
_cell.length_a   1.000
_cell.length_b   1.000
_cell.length_c   1.000
_cell.angle_alpha   90.00
_cell.angle_beta   90.00
_cell.angle_gamma   90.00
#
_symmetry.space_group_name_H-M   'P 1'
#
loop_
_entity.id
_entity.type
_entity.pdbx_description
1 polymer ?
#
loop_
_entity_poly.entity_id
_entity_poly.type
_entity_poly.pdbx_seq_one_letter_code
_entity_poly.pdbx_strand_id
1 'polypeptide(L)'
;MEGSASRHNSMEAPLIVEEGTYAYASEDDDGAQLVEEKSRVCLGKTRFFVALRYTCVTLSVVTNALLVCVVYILMKTNASYTPIKPPKPANDTKYYCPFTNGNTDYPSAIALTEVSADYVSLCWRDIIADDRGRTPTPYTLKVDDFWNSIEISKAEPIYRGRSLHFNATDLLPAVTYRFQLTAAKNPKDLYTIKATTSERGYCGNLADITAQKKNQKRMKSNIQQCIIKNVFSDNGARDCIVKKVGLSPKCASCWVKEGHCTLKRCATKCLNPASQACKDCSEKACFPDCVVCSGLPRWTFPA
;
A
#
# COMPACT_ATOMS: atom_id res chain seq x y z
N MET A 1 -6.92 20.11 -70.14
CA MET A 1 -8.11 20.40 -69.32
C MET A 1 -8.89 19.10 -69.15
N GLU A 2 -8.51 18.27 -68.18
CA GLU A 2 -9.31 17.14 -67.72
C GLU A 2 -9.04 17.00 -66.22
N GLY A 3 -10.10 17.12 -65.41
CA GLY A 3 -10.04 17.04 -63.95
C GLY A 3 -10.75 15.78 -63.48
N SER A 4 -10.02 14.88 -62.82
CA SER A 4 -10.58 13.73 -62.11
C SER A 4 -10.78 14.09 -60.64
N ALA A 5 -12.04 14.11 -60.20
CA ALA A 5 -12.43 14.21 -58.80
C ALA A 5 -12.55 12.79 -58.21
N SER A 6 -11.74 12.49 -57.19
CA SER A 6 -11.82 11.26 -56.42
C SER A 6 -12.62 11.52 -55.14
N ARG A 7 -13.74 10.82 -54.97
CA ARG A 7 -14.56 10.83 -53.75
C ARG A 7 -13.94 9.89 -52.71
N HIS A 8 -13.69 10.38 -51.50
CA HIS A 8 -13.46 9.53 -50.33
C HIS A 8 -14.72 9.57 -49.45
N ASN A 9 -15.29 8.38 -49.20
CA ASN A 9 -16.33 8.16 -48.21
C ASN A 9 -15.66 8.02 -46.83
N SER A 10 -15.95 8.95 -45.93
CA SER A 10 -15.64 8.81 -44.49
C SER A 10 -16.74 7.99 -43.82
N MET A 11 -16.37 6.86 -43.23
CA MET A 11 -17.22 6.16 -42.25
C MET A 11 -17.06 6.87 -40.90
N GLU A 12 -18.11 7.53 -40.44
CA GLU A 12 -18.24 8.02 -39.07
C GLU A 12 -18.58 6.84 -38.14
N ALA A 13 -17.76 6.62 -37.13
CA ALA A 13 -18.06 5.73 -36.01
C ALA A 13 -18.71 6.55 -34.88
N PRO A 14 -19.72 6.02 -34.17
CA PRO A 14 -20.39 6.75 -33.11
C PRO A 14 -19.53 6.83 -31.84
N LEU A 15 -19.37 8.06 -31.33
CA LEU A 15 -18.91 8.37 -29.98
C LEU A 15 -19.94 7.87 -28.96
N ILE A 16 -19.55 6.89 -28.13
CA ILE A 16 -20.23 6.61 -26.87
C ILE A 16 -19.56 7.47 -25.80
N VAL A 17 -20.26 8.52 -25.37
CA VAL A 17 -19.92 9.33 -24.20
C VAL A 17 -20.64 8.71 -23.01
N GLU A 18 -19.93 8.01 -22.13
CA GLU A 18 -20.46 7.70 -20.80
C GLU A 18 -20.14 8.86 -19.86
N GLU A 19 -21.14 9.66 -19.55
CA GLU A 19 -21.11 10.66 -18.49
C GLU A 19 -21.19 9.96 -17.13
N GLY A 20 -20.02 9.66 -16.53
CA GLY A 20 -19.92 9.28 -15.13
C GLY A 20 -19.92 10.53 -14.24
N THR A 21 -21.10 10.93 -13.77
CA THR A 21 -21.26 11.97 -12.74
C THR A 21 -20.81 11.41 -11.39
N TYR A 22 -19.65 11.83 -10.91
CA TYR A 22 -19.23 11.58 -9.52
C TYR A 22 -19.82 12.66 -8.62
N ALA A 23 -20.88 12.30 -7.88
CA ALA A 23 -21.38 13.11 -6.79
C ALA A 23 -20.36 13.09 -5.64
N TYR A 24 -19.77 14.25 -5.34
CA TYR A 24 -19.08 14.50 -4.07
C TYR A 24 -20.14 14.68 -2.98
N ALA A 25 -20.24 13.72 -2.07
CA ALA A 25 -20.90 13.95 -0.79
C ALA A 25 -19.92 14.71 0.11
N SER A 26 -20.20 15.99 0.34
CA SER A 26 -19.67 16.74 1.49
C SER A 26 -20.39 16.24 2.73
N GLU A 27 -19.69 15.51 3.59
CA GLU A 27 -20.17 15.26 4.96
C GLU A 27 -19.70 16.43 5.82
N ASP A 28 -20.68 17.26 6.16
CA ASP A 28 -20.58 18.34 7.13
C ASP A 28 -20.28 17.80 8.53
N ASP A 29 -19.47 18.59 9.25
CA ASP A 29 -19.20 18.49 10.68
C ASP A 29 -20.52 18.54 11.48
N ASP A 30 -20.82 17.48 12.23
CA ASP A 30 -21.73 17.56 13.37
C ASP A 30 -21.06 16.99 14.62
N GLY A 31 -20.80 17.89 15.56
CA GLY A 31 -20.26 17.62 16.88
C GLY A 31 -21.23 16.83 17.75
N ALA A 32 -20.82 15.65 18.17
CA ALA A 32 -21.50 14.91 19.22
C ALA A 32 -21.10 15.46 20.60
N GLN A 33 -22.00 16.26 21.18
CA GLN A 33 -22.03 16.57 22.61
C GLN A 33 -22.18 15.27 23.43
N LEU A 34 -21.33 15.13 24.44
CA LEU A 34 -21.49 14.17 25.52
C LEU A 34 -22.70 14.58 26.39
N VAL A 35 -23.82 13.88 26.25
CA VAL A 35 -24.94 13.97 27.19
C VAL A 35 -24.65 13.03 28.36
N GLU A 36 -24.39 13.61 29.51
CA GLU A 36 -24.18 12.94 30.80
C GLU A 36 -25.54 12.48 31.36
N GLU A 37 -25.89 11.21 31.14
CA GLU A 37 -27.13 10.63 31.69
C GLU A 37 -26.93 10.19 33.14
N LYS A 38 -27.35 11.04 34.08
CA LYS A 38 -27.44 10.73 35.52
C LYS A 38 -28.66 9.83 35.79
N SER A 39 -28.47 8.52 35.83
CA SER A 39 -29.44 7.62 36.44
C SER A 39 -29.26 7.60 37.97
N ARG A 40 -30.18 8.26 38.68
CA ARG A 40 -30.40 8.07 40.13
C ARG A 40 -31.12 6.75 40.35
N VAL A 41 -30.47 5.80 41.01
CA VAL A 41 -31.14 4.66 41.65
C VAL A 41 -31.11 4.88 43.15
N CYS A 42 -32.29 5.07 43.73
CA CYS A 42 -32.51 5.04 45.17
C CYS A 42 -32.23 3.62 45.69
N LEU A 43 -31.26 3.46 46.59
CA LEU A 43 -31.15 2.28 47.43
C LEU A 43 -31.32 2.69 48.88
N GLY A 44 -32.36 2.13 49.49
CA GLY A 44 -32.75 2.32 50.87
C GLY A 44 -31.66 1.86 51.83
N LYS A 45 -31.70 2.50 53.00
CA LYS A 45 -30.98 2.10 54.21
C LYS A 45 -31.25 0.64 54.53
N THR A 46 -30.20 -0.16 54.64
CA THR A 46 -30.14 -1.19 55.68
C THR A 46 -28.69 -1.38 56.12
N ARG A 47 -28.48 -1.24 57.43
CA ARG A 47 -27.22 -1.52 58.11
C ARG A 47 -26.93 -3.03 58.00
N PHE A 48 -25.63 -3.37 58.01
CA PHE A 48 -24.96 -4.67 58.20
C PHE A 48 -24.05 -5.09 57.03
N PHE A 49 -22.89 -5.65 57.40
CA PHE A 49 -21.78 -6.19 56.58
C PHE A 49 -20.64 -5.24 56.18
N VAL A 50 -19.85 -4.84 57.19
CA VAL A 50 -18.41 -4.56 57.03
C VAL A 50 -17.66 -5.89 57.22
N ALA A 51 -17.59 -6.75 56.20
CA ALA A 51 -16.70 -7.93 56.20
C ALA A 51 -16.52 -8.65 54.83
N LEU A 52 -16.91 -8.06 53.69
CA LEU A 52 -16.93 -8.80 52.41
C LEU A 52 -16.38 -8.01 51.20
N ARG A 53 -15.49 -7.02 51.43
CA ARG A 53 -14.84 -6.27 50.35
C ARG A 53 -13.45 -6.77 49.96
N TYR A 54 -12.83 -7.69 50.71
CA TYR A 54 -11.47 -8.16 50.41
C TYR A 54 -11.39 -9.44 49.57
N THR A 55 -12.47 -10.22 49.43
CA THR A 55 -12.47 -11.49 48.67
C THR A 55 -12.89 -11.35 47.20
N CYS A 56 -13.54 -10.24 46.80
CA CYS A 56 -13.97 -10.05 45.41
C CYS A 56 -12.85 -9.50 44.51
N VAL A 57 -11.88 -8.77 45.08
CA VAL A 57 -10.73 -8.22 44.33
C VAL A 57 -9.72 -9.30 43.96
N THR A 58 -9.53 -10.32 44.81
CA THR A 58 -8.59 -11.42 44.53
C THR A 58 -9.12 -12.39 43.47
N LEU A 59 -10.44 -12.61 43.39
CA LEU A 59 -11.03 -13.50 42.37
C LEU A 59 -10.95 -12.94 40.94
N SER A 60 -10.97 -11.60 40.78
CA SER A 60 -10.84 -10.92 39.48
C SER A 60 -9.39 -10.93 38.94
N VAL A 61 -8.40 -10.89 39.83
CA VAL A 61 -6.98 -10.98 39.44
C VAL A 61 -6.60 -12.42 39.06
N VAL A 62 -7.14 -13.41 39.78
CA VAL A 62 -6.84 -14.84 39.52
C VAL A 62 -7.50 -15.34 38.23
N THR A 63 -8.72 -14.90 37.92
CA THR A 63 -9.40 -15.27 36.65
C THR A 63 -8.70 -14.67 35.42
N ASN A 64 -8.21 -13.43 35.49
CA ASN A 64 -7.41 -12.83 34.41
C ASN A 64 -6.05 -13.53 34.23
N ALA A 65 -5.36 -13.87 35.31
CA ALA A 65 -4.08 -14.57 35.23
C ALA A 65 -4.21 -15.99 34.62
N LEU A 66 -5.30 -16.71 34.95
CA LEU A 66 -5.59 -18.01 34.36
C LEU A 66 -5.96 -17.91 32.89
N LEU A 67 -6.72 -16.87 32.47
CA LEU A 67 -7.04 -16.66 31.05
C LEU A 67 -5.77 -16.40 30.22
N VAL A 68 -4.84 -15.58 30.76
CA VAL A 68 -3.54 -15.32 30.12
C VAL A 68 -2.71 -16.60 30.04
N CYS A 69 -2.69 -17.44 31.08
CA CYS A 69 -1.98 -18.71 31.05
C CYS A 69 -2.57 -19.72 30.06
N VAL A 70 -3.90 -19.84 29.98
CA VAL A 70 -4.55 -20.78 29.05
C VAL A 70 -4.32 -20.36 27.60
N VAL A 71 -4.40 -19.06 27.28
CA VAL A 71 -4.04 -18.54 25.94
C VAL A 71 -2.57 -18.82 25.62
N TYR A 72 -1.67 -18.66 26.60
CA TYR A 72 -0.24 -18.92 26.41
C TYR A 72 0.08 -20.40 26.17
N ILE A 73 -0.60 -21.32 26.87
CA ILE A 73 -0.41 -22.77 26.74
C ILE A 73 -0.97 -23.28 25.40
N LEU A 74 -2.13 -22.78 24.96
CA LEU A 74 -2.77 -23.21 23.71
C LEU A 74 -2.03 -22.73 22.45
N MET A 75 -1.30 -21.62 22.50
CA MET A 75 -0.48 -21.15 21.35
C MET A 75 0.76 -22.03 21.06
N LYS A 76 1.10 -22.99 21.93
CA LYS A 76 2.25 -23.88 21.71
C LYS A 76 1.97 -25.07 20.78
N THR A 77 0.72 -25.49 20.59
CA THR A 77 0.39 -26.61 19.69
C THR A 77 0.25 -26.12 18.26
N ASN A 78 1.31 -26.22 17.45
CA ASN A 78 1.35 -25.67 16.10
C ASN A 78 1.12 -26.72 15.02
N ALA A 79 0.21 -26.41 14.09
CA ALA A 79 0.18 -27.00 12.77
C ALA A 79 1.45 -26.62 12.01
N SER A 80 2.08 -27.60 11.36
CA SER A 80 3.26 -27.42 10.52
C SER A 80 2.86 -26.66 9.25
N TYR A 81 3.28 -25.40 9.14
CA TYR A 81 3.06 -24.59 7.94
C TYR A 81 4.29 -24.61 7.05
N THR A 82 4.10 -25.01 5.79
CA THR A 82 5.14 -24.90 4.76
C THR A 82 5.15 -23.48 4.18
N PRO A 83 6.29 -22.76 4.24
CA PRO A 83 6.42 -21.43 3.63
C PRO A 83 6.17 -21.51 2.12
N ILE A 84 5.24 -20.70 1.62
CA ILE A 84 5.05 -20.52 0.17
C ILE A 84 6.16 -19.58 -0.31
N LYS A 85 7.05 -20.07 -1.20
CA LYS A 85 8.10 -19.25 -1.81
C LYS A 85 7.48 -18.24 -2.78
N PRO A 86 7.83 -16.95 -2.71
CA PRO A 86 7.43 -15.97 -3.73
C PRO A 86 8.05 -16.34 -5.09
N PRO A 87 7.42 -15.92 -6.20
CA PRO A 87 7.97 -16.13 -7.54
C PRO A 87 9.34 -15.45 -7.66
N LYS A 88 10.30 -16.16 -8.27
CA LYS A 88 11.66 -15.68 -8.50
C LYS A 88 11.62 -14.52 -9.52
N PRO A 89 12.32 -13.39 -9.28
CA PRO A 89 12.42 -12.32 -10.26
C PRO A 89 13.01 -12.86 -11.58
N ALA A 90 12.50 -12.38 -12.71
CA ALA A 90 12.95 -12.79 -14.03
C ALA A 90 14.44 -12.44 -14.21
N ASN A 91 15.20 -13.38 -14.77
CA ASN A 91 16.65 -13.27 -14.97
C ASN A 91 17.02 -12.10 -15.91
N ASP A 92 18.02 -11.31 -15.48
CA ASP A 92 19.11 -10.63 -16.22
C ASP A 92 18.98 -10.50 -17.76
N THR A 93 17.86 -9.95 -18.25
CA THR A 93 17.74 -9.57 -19.65
C THR A 93 18.51 -8.28 -19.85
N LYS A 94 19.59 -8.38 -20.64
CA LYS A 94 20.42 -7.27 -21.09
C LYS A 94 19.53 -6.11 -21.58
N TYR A 95 19.53 -5.02 -20.81
CA TYR A 95 18.72 -3.82 -21.04
C TYR A 95 18.97 -3.25 -22.44
N TYR A 96 17.94 -3.24 -23.29
CA TYR A 96 18.04 -2.60 -24.60
C TYR A 96 17.39 -1.21 -24.56
N CYS A 97 18.22 -0.17 -24.47
CA CYS A 97 17.74 1.19 -24.67
C CYS A 97 17.65 1.47 -26.18
N PRO A 98 16.47 1.82 -26.71
CA PRO A 98 16.25 1.96 -28.16
C PRO A 98 17.08 3.07 -28.82
N PHE A 99 17.65 3.99 -28.03
CA PHE A 99 18.42 5.13 -28.52
C PHE A 99 19.91 4.82 -28.77
N THR A 100 20.37 3.59 -28.53
CA THR A 100 21.80 3.24 -28.53
C THR A 100 22.47 3.21 -29.91
N ASN A 101 21.72 3.31 -31.01
CA ASN A 101 22.24 3.25 -32.39
C ASN A 101 21.98 4.51 -33.23
N GLY A 102 21.72 5.66 -32.60
CA GLY A 102 21.40 6.89 -33.34
C GLY A 102 20.05 6.83 -34.08
N ASN A 103 19.20 5.85 -33.77
CA ASN A 103 17.86 5.74 -34.35
C ASN A 103 16.99 6.90 -33.86
N THR A 104 16.64 7.80 -34.77
CA THR A 104 15.82 8.99 -34.51
C THR A 104 14.33 8.76 -34.67
N ASP A 105 13.91 7.57 -35.14
CA ASP A 105 12.51 7.30 -35.54
C ASP A 105 11.57 7.08 -34.35
N TYR A 106 12.08 7.14 -33.12
CA TYR A 106 11.24 7.03 -31.93
C TYR A 106 10.47 8.33 -31.67
N PRO A 107 9.12 8.27 -31.59
CA PRO A 107 8.29 9.47 -31.44
C PRO A 107 8.43 10.13 -30.06
N SER A 108 8.96 9.41 -29.07
CA SER A 108 9.18 9.90 -27.70
C SER A 108 10.68 9.94 -27.39
N ALA A 109 11.15 11.00 -26.74
CA ALA A 109 12.53 11.11 -26.26
C ALA A 109 12.81 10.23 -25.03
N ILE A 110 11.77 9.68 -24.40
CA ILE A 110 11.86 8.75 -23.26
C ILE A 110 11.22 7.40 -23.60
N ALA A 111 11.81 6.31 -23.12
CA ALA A 111 11.35 4.95 -23.33
C ALA A 111 11.43 4.11 -22.06
N LEU A 112 10.53 3.12 -21.94
CA LEU A 112 10.62 2.07 -20.93
C LEU A 112 11.57 0.99 -21.44
N THR A 113 12.45 0.53 -20.55
CA THR A 113 13.37 -0.58 -20.82
C THR A 113 12.96 -1.83 -20.07
N GLU A 114 12.40 -1.68 -18.87
CA GLU A 114 11.87 -2.78 -18.07
C GLU A 114 10.79 -2.25 -17.13
N VAL A 115 9.77 -3.07 -16.88
CA VAL A 115 8.73 -2.81 -15.90
C VAL A 115 8.53 -4.07 -15.07
N SER A 116 8.69 -3.92 -13.76
CA SER A 116 8.48 -4.97 -12.76
C SER A 116 7.31 -4.60 -11.84
N ALA A 117 7.15 -5.32 -10.75
CA ALA A 117 6.18 -5.05 -9.71
C ALA A 117 6.56 -3.85 -8.82
N ASP A 118 7.86 -3.62 -8.61
CA ASP A 118 8.37 -2.64 -7.64
C ASP A 118 9.41 -1.69 -8.24
N TYR A 119 9.68 -1.80 -9.54
CA TYR A 119 10.53 -0.84 -10.24
C TYR A 119 10.15 -0.66 -11.70
N VAL A 120 10.58 0.47 -12.24
CA VAL A 120 10.51 0.82 -13.66
C VAL A 120 11.87 1.36 -14.10
N SER A 121 12.44 0.76 -15.14
CA SER A 121 13.70 1.20 -15.73
C SER A 121 13.43 2.03 -16.98
N LEU A 122 13.98 3.23 -17.02
CA LEU A 122 13.75 4.22 -18.07
C LEU A 122 15.08 4.55 -18.75
N CYS A 123 15.00 4.88 -20.02
CA CYS A 123 16.09 5.57 -20.70
C CYS A 123 15.56 6.68 -21.62
N TRP A 124 16.42 7.61 -21.98
CA TRP A 124 16.07 8.72 -22.87
C TRP A 124 17.22 9.10 -23.78
N ARG A 125 16.89 9.74 -24.90
CA ARG A 125 17.86 10.27 -25.86
C ARG A 125 18.49 11.55 -25.30
N ASP A 126 19.76 11.80 -25.62
CA ASP A 126 20.32 13.14 -25.40
C ASP A 126 19.74 14.12 -26.44
N ILE A 127 18.90 15.06 -25.99
CA ILE A 127 18.14 15.95 -26.89
C ILE A 127 18.99 17.10 -27.44
N ILE A 128 20.16 17.38 -26.84
CA ILE A 128 20.96 18.57 -27.15
C ILE A 128 22.45 18.23 -27.32
N ALA A 129 22.77 16.98 -27.64
CA ALA A 129 24.08 16.67 -28.19
C ALA A 129 24.12 17.24 -29.61
N ASP A 130 24.49 18.51 -29.76
CA ASP A 130 24.95 19.01 -31.05
C ASP A 130 26.27 18.31 -31.41
N ASP A 131 26.56 18.18 -32.70
CA ASP A 131 27.77 17.52 -33.22
C ASP A 131 29.10 18.19 -32.77
N ARG A 132 29.04 19.18 -31.87
CA ARG A 132 30.14 20.04 -31.45
C ARG A 132 30.73 19.66 -30.09
N GLY A 133 30.43 18.46 -29.57
CA GLY A 133 31.07 17.94 -28.37
C GLY A 133 30.70 18.67 -27.07
N ARG A 134 29.49 19.23 -26.99
CA ARG A 134 29.03 19.90 -25.76
C ARG A 134 28.68 18.90 -24.66
N THR A 135 28.83 19.35 -23.41
CA THR A 135 28.51 18.56 -22.23
C THR A 135 27.01 18.16 -22.22
N PRO A 136 26.65 16.91 -21.87
CA PRO A 136 25.27 16.42 -21.85
C PRO A 136 24.36 17.32 -21.03
N THR A 137 23.15 17.58 -21.50
CA THR A 137 22.21 18.46 -20.79
C THR A 137 21.74 17.79 -19.50
N PRO A 138 21.68 18.49 -18.35
CA PRO A 138 21.08 17.93 -17.15
C PRO A 138 19.58 17.69 -17.36
N TYR A 139 19.08 16.59 -16.82
CA TYR A 139 17.70 16.18 -16.84
C TYR A 139 17.11 16.19 -15.43
N THR A 140 15.81 16.44 -15.36
CA THR A 140 14.98 16.28 -14.16
C THR A 140 13.90 15.26 -14.47
N LEU A 141 13.76 14.23 -13.64
CA LEU A 141 12.69 13.24 -13.74
C LEU A 141 11.75 13.38 -12.54
N LYS A 142 10.45 13.45 -12.80
CA LYS A 142 9.38 13.37 -11.82
C LYS A 142 8.54 12.12 -12.07
N VAL A 143 7.91 11.63 -11.02
CA VAL A 143 6.90 10.58 -11.07
C VAL A 143 5.69 11.03 -10.25
N ASP A 144 4.49 10.65 -10.66
CA ASP A 144 3.31 10.86 -9.83
C ASP A 144 3.34 9.98 -8.57
N ASP A 145 2.77 10.50 -7.49
CA ASP A 145 2.69 9.79 -6.21
C ASP A 145 1.30 9.19 -6.05
N PHE A 146 1.17 7.91 -6.40
CA PHE A 146 -0.07 7.18 -6.22
C PHE A 146 -0.56 7.23 -4.78
N TRP A 147 0.31 7.22 -3.77
CA TRP A 147 -0.09 7.15 -2.38
C TRP A 147 -0.67 8.47 -1.89
N ASN A 148 0.00 9.58 -2.19
CA ASN A 148 -0.40 10.90 -1.69
C ASN A 148 -1.34 11.66 -2.63
N SER A 149 -1.72 11.07 -3.77
CA SER A 149 -2.56 11.72 -4.80
C SER A 149 -1.98 13.06 -5.28
N ILE A 150 -0.65 13.18 -5.30
CA ILE A 150 0.02 14.42 -5.68
C ILE A 150 -0.01 14.52 -7.20
N GLU A 151 -0.59 15.60 -7.71
CA GLU A 151 -0.47 15.96 -9.12
C GLU A 151 1.00 16.00 -9.52
N ILE A 152 1.38 15.40 -10.65
CA ILE A 152 2.79 15.32 -11.08
C ILE A 152 3.49 16.69 -11.17
N SER A 153 2.72 17.76 -11.43
CA SER A 153 3.20 19.15 -11.41
C SER A 153 3.81 19.54 -10.05
N LYS A 154 3.22 19.03 -8.96
CA LYS A 154 3.61 19.26 -7.57
C LYS A 154 4.57 18.19 -7.03
N ALA A 155 4.82 17.11 -7.77
CA ALA A 155 5.76 16.08 -7.35
C ALA A 155 7.20 16.61 -7.31
N GLU A 156 7.95 16.17 -6.31
CA GLU A 156 9.39 16.40 -6.22
C GLU A 156 10.13 15.53 -7.25
N PRO A 157 11.25 16.02 -7.82
CA PRO A 157 12.07 15.21 -8.70
C PRO A 157 12.71 14.03 -7.98
N ILE A 158 12.55 12.84 -8.57
CA ILE A 158 13.24 11.61 -8.14
C ILE A 158 14.64 11.49 -8.75
N TYR A 159 14.95 12.31 -9.76
CA TYR A 159 16.26 12.36 -10.39
C TYR A 159 16.61 13.78 -10.84
N ARG A 160 17.87 14.16 -10.64
CA ARG A 160 18.52 15.34 -11.22
C ARG A 160 19.94 14.98 -11.62
N GLY A 161 20.28 15.03 -12.90
CA GLY A 161 21.62 14.66 -13.35
C GLY A 161 21.77 14.53 -14.86
N ARG A 162 22.89 13.98 -15.33
CA ARG A 162 23.24 13.88 -16.77
C ARG A 162 23.19 12.45 -17.33
N SER A 163 22.81 11.47 -16.51
CA SER A 163 22.57 10.11 -17.00
C SER A 163 21.44 10.11 -18.01
N LEU A 164 21.49 9.15 -18.93
CA LEU A 164 20.44 8.89 -19.92
C LEU A 164 19.61 7.65 -19.56
N HIS A 165 19.81 7.13 -18.34
CA HIS A 165 19.07 6.00 -17.78
C HIS A 165 18.79 6.25 -16.31
N PHE A 166 17.68 5.72 -15.83
CA PHE A 166 17.30 5.75 -14.42
C PHE A 166 16.38 4.59 -14.06
N ASN A 167 16.61 4.00 -12.90
CA ASN A 167 15.77 2.94 -12.35
C ASN A 167 14.98 3.52 -11.18
N ALA A 168 13.66 3.69 -11.37
CA ALA A 168 12.76 4.09 -10.30
C ALA A 168 12.38 2.85 -9.50
N THR A 169 12.84 2.75 -8.25
CA THR A 169 12.56 1.63 -7.33
C THR A 169 11.49 2.00 -6.30
N ASP A 170 11.14 1.04 -5.44
CA ASP A 170 10.19 1.20 -4.34
C ASP A 170 8.78 1.61 -4.80
N LEU A 171 8.43 1.24 -6.04
CA LEU A 171 7.10 1.44 -6.59
C LEU A 171 6.12 0.42 -6.03
N LEU A 172 4.84 0.75 -6.08
CA LEU A 172 3.75 -0.15 -5.72
C LEU A 172 3.45 -1.07 -6.91
N PRO A 173 3.14 -2.35 -6.66
CA PRO A 173 2.67 -3.26 -7.70
C PRO A 173 1.28 -2.88 -8.22
N ALA A 174 0.95 -3.29 -9.45
CA ALA A 174 -0.35 -3.06 -10.08
C ALA A 174 -0.81 -1.60 -10.19
N VAL A 175 0.12 -0.64 -10.16
CA VAL A 175 -0.16 0.80 -10.21
C VAL A 175 0.36 1.38 -11.52
N THR A 176 -0.44 2.25 -12.13
CA THR A 176 0.00 3.04 -13.29
C THR A 176 0.65 4.33 -12.81
N TYR A 177 1.94 4.47 -13.11
CA TYR A 177 2.73 5.66 -12.88
C TYR A 177 2.86 6.49 -14.15
N ARG A 178 2.95 7.81 -13.98
CA ARG A 178 3.31 8.78 -15.01
C ARG A 178 4.67 9.35 -14.69
N PHE A 179 5.61 9.17 -15.60
CA PHE A 179 6.93 9.79 -15.54
C PHE A 179 6.95 11.04 -16.41
N GLN A 180 7.63 12.08 -15.93
CA GLN A 180 7.78 13.35 -16.61
C GLN A 180 9.27 13.73 -16.61
N LEU A 181 9.84 13.82 -17.80
CA LEU A 181 11.23 14.18 -18.03
C LEU A 181 11.31 15.59 -18.61
N THR A 182 12.21 16.39 -18.07
CA THR A 182 12.46 17.76 -18.51
C THR A 182 13.96 17.99 -18.66
N ALA A 183 14.37 18.57 -19.78
CA ALA A 183 15.75 18.99 -20.01
C ALA A 183 15.99 20.38 -19.41
N ALA A 184 17.07 20.56 -18.64
CA ALA A 184 17.32 21.82 -17.92
C ALA A 184 17.48 23.04 -18.84
N LYS A 185 18.00 22.85 -20.06
CA LYS A 185 18.18 23.94 -21.04
C LYS A 185 16.88 24.37 -21.70
N ASN A 186 15.90 23.47 -21.82
CA ASN A 186 14.61 23.79 -22.42
C ASN A 186 13.49 23.19 -21.57
N PRO A 187 13.07 23.87 -20.49
CA PRO A 187 12.05 23.35 -19.59
C PRO A 187 10.66 23.23 -20.24
N LYS A 188 10.47 23.80 -21.45
CA LYS A 188 9.25 23.63 -22.24
C LYS A 188 9.18 22.26 -22.93
N ASP A 189 10.34 21.62 -23.14
CA ASP A 189 10.41 20.27 -23.71
C ASP A 189 10.07 19.27 -22.61
N LEU A 190 8.81 18.86 -22.63
CA LEU A 190 8.23 17.98 -21.63
C LEU A 190 7.90 16.62 -22.25
N TYR A 191 8.58 15.59 -21.77
CA TYR A 191 8.32 14.23 -22.22
C TYR A 191 7.60 13.46 -21.13
N THR A 192 6.54 12.76 -21.49
CA THR A 192 5.77 11.95 -20.56
C THR A 192 5.64 10.53 -21.05
N ILE A 193 5.71 9.58 -20.11
CA ILE A 193 5.47 8.17 -20.37
C ILE A 193 4.73 7.57 -19.20
N LYS A 194 3.86 6.60 -19.48
CA LYS A 194 3.14 5.85 -18.44
C LYS A 194 3.71 4.45 -18.36
N ALA A 195 3.82 3.92 -17.15
CA ALA A 195 4.19 2.53 -16.91
C ALA A 195 3.26 1.94 -15.86
N THR A 196 2.74 0.74 -16.11
CA THR A 196 1.92 0.00 -15.15
C THR A 196 2.75 -1.14 -14.59
N THR A 197 3.05 -1.09 -13.29
CA THR A 197 3.78 -2.16 -12.61
C THR A 197 2.96 -3.44 -12.57
N SER A 198 3.64 -4.59 -12.59
CA SER A 198 2.95 -5.89 -12.52
C SER A 198 2.40 -6.17 -11.11
N GLU A 199 1.47 -7.10 -10.99
CA GLU A 199 1.02 -7.57 -9.67
C GLU A 199 2.13 -8.32 -8.91
N ARG A 200 2.05 -8.35 -7.58
CA ARG A 200 2.98 -9.12 -6.72
C ARG A 200 2.33 -9.55 -5.41
N GLY A 201 2.61 -10.78 -5.00
CA GLY A 201 2.10 -11.32 -3.74
C GLY A 201 0.56 -11.36 -3.71
N TYR A 202 -0.01 -11.42 -2.50
CA TYR A 202 -1.47 -11.50 -2.34
C TYR A 202 -2.17 -10.15 -2.21
N CYS A 203 -1.45 -9.08 -1.88
CA CYS A 203 -1.98 -7.74 -1.70
C CYS A 203 -1.54 -6.77 -2.80
N GLY A 204 -0.53 -7.12 -3.60
CA GLY A 204 -0.04 -6.25 -4.67
C GLY A 204 -0.88 -6.32 -5.94
N ASN A 205 -2.18 -6.07 -5.79
CA ASN A 205 -3.15 -5.86 -6.86
C ASN A 205 -3.88 -4.53 -6.61
N LEU A 206 -4.48 -3.96 -7.65
CA LEU A 206 -5.06 -2.62 -7.57
C LEU A 206 -6.19 -2.50 -6.54
N ALA A 207 -7.00 -3.55 -6.37
CA ALA A 207 -8.11 -3.55 -5.42
C ALA A 207 -7.62 -3.46 -3.97
N ASP A 208 -6.66 -4.31 -3.61
CA ASP A 208 -6.09 -4.35 -2.26
C ASP A 208 -5.31 -3.09 -1.90
N ILE A 209 -4.50 -2.57 -2.83
CA ILE A 209 -3.75 -1.33 -2.63
C ILE A 209 -4.69 -0.14 -2.44
N THR A 210 -5.77 -0.07 -3.23
CA THR A 210 -6.77 0.99 -3.10
C THR A 210 -7.49 0.90 -1.76
N ALA A 211 -7.87 -0.32 -1.34
CA ALA A 211 -8.48 -0.56 -0.03
C ALA A 211 -7.54 -0.18 1.13
N GLN A 212 -6.25 -0.52 1.03
CA GLN A 212 -5.24 -0.17 2.02
C GLN A 212 -5.03 1.34 2.11
N LYS A 213 -4.88 2.02 0.97
CA LYS A 213 -4.77 3.49 0.92
C LYS A 213 -5.99 4.16 1.55
N LYS A 214 -7.21 3.75 1.16
CA LYS A 214 -8.46 4.27 1.72
C LYS A 214 -8.54 4.11 3.24
N ASN A 215 -8.00 3.01 3.76
CA ASN A 215 -8.10 2.67 5.18
C ASN A 215 -6.83 2.99 5.99
N GLN A 216 -5.80 3.63 5.42
CA GLN A 216 -4.47 3.74 6.02
C GLN A 216 -4.49 4.17 7.50
N LYS A 217 -5.32 5.17 7.85
CA LYS A 217 -5.44 5.71 9.22
C LYS A 217 -6.07 4.74 10.22
N ARG A 218 -6.98 3.86 9.78
CA ARG A 218 -7.77 2.96 10.62
C ARG A 218 -7.40 1.48 10.46
N MET A 219 -6.55 1.16 9.48
CA MET A 219 -6.23 -0.21 9.10
C MET A 219 -5.64 -0.98 10.28
N LYS A 220 -4.65 -0.41 10.98
CA LYS A 220 -4.02 -1.03 12.15
C LYS A 220 -5.02 -1.41 13.23
N SER A 221 -5.85 -0.46 13.67
CA SER A 221 -6.82 -0.70 14.73
C SER A 221 -7.93 -1.68 14.29
N ASN A 222 -8.40 -1.58 13.04
CA ASN A 222 -9.38 -2.51 12.50
C ASN A 222 -8.85 -3.95 12.43
N ILE A 223 -7.62 -4.14 11.94
CA ILE A 223 -6.98 -5.45 11.87
C ILE A 223 -6.75 -6.01 13.28
N GLN A 224 -6.18 -5.22 14.19
CA GLN A 224 -5.97 -5.65 15.58
C GLN A 224 -7.28 -6.08 16.25
N GLN A 225 -8.35 -5.31 16.10
CA GLN A 225 -9.67 -5.68 16.62
C GLN A 225 -10.19 -6.99 16.02
N CYS A 226 -10.02 -7.19 14.71
CA CYS A 226 -10.44 -8.43 14.05
C CYS A 226 -9.68 -9.64 14.56
N ILE A 227 -8.36 -9.51 14.75
CA ILE A 227 -7.50 -10.59 15.24
C ILE A 227 -7.80 -10.90 16.72
N ILE A 228 -7.92 -9.89 17.57
CA ILE A 228 -8.26 -10.08 18.99
C ILE A 228 -9.65 -10.70 19.15
N LYS A 229 -10.65 -10.22 18.38
CA LYS A 229 -12.02 -10.75 18.42
C LYS A 229 -12.10 -12.20 17.96
N ASN A 230 -11.22 -12.61 17.05
CA ASN A 230 -11.21 -13.95 16.45
C ASN A 230 -9.90 -14.68 16.72
N VAL A 231 -9.34 -14.55 17.92
CA VAL A 231 -8.01 -15.09 18.27
C VAL A 231 -7.88 -16.61 18.07
N PHE A 232 -9.02 -17.31 18.05
CA PHE A 232 -9.11 -18.76 17.84
C PHE A 232 -9.67 -19.16 16.46
N SER A 233 -9.84 -18.23 15.52
CA SER A 233 -10.40 -18.50 14.20
C SER A 233 -9.77 -17.61 13.13
N ASP A 234 -8.77 -18.14 12.42
CA ASP A 234 -8.12 -17.48 11.30
C ASP A 234 -9.13 -17.04 10.22
N ASN A 235 -10.11 -17.89 9.93
CA ASN A 235 -11.19 -17.57 8.99
C ASN A 235 -12.04 -16.40 9.50
N GLY A 236 -12.43 -16.42 10.78
CA GLY A 236 -13.18 -15.31 11.38
C GLY A 236 -12.40 -13.99 11.39
N ALA A 237 -11.10 -14.04 11.68
CA ALA A 237 -10.22 -12.88 11.64
C ALA A 237 -10.09 -12.33 10.21
N ARG A 238 -9.85 -13.22 9.23
CA ARG A 238 -9.75 -12.88 7.81
C ARG A 238 -11.05 -12.24 7.30
N ASP A 239 -12.20 -12.87 7.53
CA ASP A 239 -13.48 -12.41 7.03
C ASP A 239 -13.87 -11.06 7.69
N CYS A 240 -13.49 -10.86 8.95
CA CYS A 240 -13.59 -9.57 9.62
C CYS A 240 -12.74 -8.48 8.94
N ILE A 241 -11.48 -8.78 8.57
CA ILE A 241 -10.59 -7.84 7.87
C ILE A 241 -11.13 -7.52 6.47
N VAL A 242 -11.59 -8.53 5.72
CA VAL A 242 -12.26 -8.34 4.42
C VAL A 242 -13.41 -7.35 4.59
N LYS A 243 -14.29 -7.57 5.58
CA LYS A 243 -15.45 -6.69 5.82
C LYS A 243 -15.08 -5.29 6.29
N LYS A 244 -14.11 -5.14 7.20
CA LYS A 244 -13.78 -3.84 7.82
C LYS A 244 -12.82 -2.98 6.99
N VAL A 245 -11.91 -3.62 6.25
CA VAL A 245 -10.83 -2.94 5.52
C VAL A 245 -11.07 -3.01 4.01
N GLY A 246 -11.80 -4.01 3.52
CA GLY A 246 -12.05 -4.19 2.09
C GLY A 246 -10.94 -4.92 1.36
N LEU A 247 -10.03 -5.60 2.08
CA LEU A 247 -9.00 -6.43 1.47
C LEU A 247 -9.61 -7.71 0.89
N SER A 248 -8.97 -8.27 -0.12
CA SER A 248 -9.22 -9.60 -0.63
C SER A 248 -8.96 -10.65 0.47
N PRO A 249 -9.64 -11.83 0.43
CA PRO A 249 -9.40 -12.88 1.42
C PRO A 249 -7.93 -13.35 1.48
N LYS A 250 -7.25 -13.39 0.33
CA LYS A 250 -5.84 -13.77 0.26
C LYS A 250 -4.95 -12.73 0.92
N CYS A 251 -5.16 -11.44 0.64
CA CYS A 251 -4.41 -10.36 1.29
C CYS A 251 -4.69 -10.30 2.80
N ALA A 252 -5.95 -10.38 3.22
CA ALA A 252 -6.34 -10.41 4.62
C ALA A 252 -5.65 -11.56 5.39
N SER A 253 -5.43 -12.71 4.75
CA SER A 253 -4.71 -13.83 5.36
C SER A 253 -3.24 -13.53 5.68
N CYS A 254 -2.58 -12.63 4.94
CA CYS A 254 -1.22 -12.19 5.28
C CYS A 254 -1.20 -11.42 6.61
N TRP A 255 -2.18 -10.54 6.83
CA TRP A 255 -2.33 -9.78 8.06
C TRP A 255 -2.71 -10.64 9.26
N VAL A 256 -3.57 -11.65 9.06
CA VAL A 256 -3.88 -12.64 10.12
C VAL A 256 -2.61 -13.37 10.56
N LYS A 257 -1.78 -13.82 9.60
CA LYS A 257 -0.50 -14.47 9.90
C LYS A 257 0.46 -13.56 10.65
N GLU A 258 0.57 -12.30 10.26
CA GLU A 258 1.38 -11.31 10.97
C GLU A 258 0.90 -11.14 12.42
N GLY A 259 -0.40 -10.95 12.64
CA GLY A 259 -0.91 -10.79 14.00
C GLY A 259 -0.73 -12.05 14.86
N HIS A 260 -0.89 -13.25 14.30
CA HIS A 260 -0.56 -14.49 15.04
C HIS A 260 0.93 -14.61 15.36
N CYS A 261 1.81 -14.22 14.43
CA CYS A 261 3.24 -14.13 14.70
C CYS A 261 3.50 -13.17 15.87
N THR A 262 2.89 -11.99 15.86
CA THR A 262 3.05 -10.98 16.92
C THR A 262 2.53 -11.50 18.26
N LEU A 263 1.36 -12.13 18.29
CA LEU A 263 0.83 -12.76 19.50
C LEU A 263 1.75 -13.86 20.02
N LYS A 264 2.37 -14.65 19.15
CA LYS A 264 3.22 -15.78 19.55
C LYS A 264 4.64 -15.37 19.95
N ARG A 265 5.28 -14.51 19.16
CA ARG A 265 6.71 -14.15 19.30
C ARG A 265 6.93 -12.89 20.11
N CYS A 266 5.91 -12.04 20.22
CA CYS A 266 6.02 -10.73 20.83
C CYS A 266 5.07 -10.51 22.02
N ALA A 267 4.31 -11.51 22.46
CA ALA A 267 3.35 -11.38 23.58
C ALA A 267 3.87 -10.56 24.77
N THR A 268 5.07 -10.89 25.28
CA THR A 268 5.65 -10.21 26.46
C THR A 268 6.05 -8.77 26.19
N LYS A 269 6.39 -8.44 24.94
CA LYS A 269 6.68 -7.08 24.48
C LYS A 269 5.41 -6.31 24.10
N CYS A 270 4.33 -7.04 23.82
CA CYS A 270 3.05 -6.55 23.34
C CYS A 270 1.94 -6.55 24.39
N LEU A 271 2.29 -6.59 25.68
CA LEU A 271 1.32 -6.34 26.77
C LEU A 271 0.58 -5.00 26.57
N ASN A 272 1.30 -4.00 26.06
CA ASN A 272 0.70 -2.80 25.47
C ASN A 272 0.95 -2.81 23.95
N PRO A 273 -0.08 -3.04 23.11
CA PRO A 273 0.07 -3.10 21.66
C PRO A 273 0.47 -1.76 21.01
N ALA A 274 0.35 -0.65 21.74
CA ALA A 274 0.81 0.67 21.30
C ALA A 274 2.26 0.97 21.72
N SER A 275 2.88 0.14 22.57
CA SER A 275 4.24 0.38 23.07
C SER A 275 5.31 0.24 21.98
N GLN A 276 6.40 1.00 22.12
CA GLN A 276 7.52 0.91 21.18
C GLN A 276 8.15 -0.49 21.17
N ALA A 277 8.27 -1.15 22.32
CA ALA A 277 8.79 -2.51 22.42
C ALA A 277 7.95 -3.53 21.61
N CYS A 278 6.62 -3.37 21.58
CA CYS A 278 5.76 -4.21 20.75
C CYS A 278 6.00 -3.96 19.26
N LYS A 279 6.05 -2.68 18.86
CA LYS A 279 6.29 -2.26 17.48
C LYS A 279 7.63 -2.82 16.99
N ASP A 280 8.70 -2.62 17.75
CA ASP A 280 10.05 -3.08 17.39
C ASP A 280 10.11 -4.61 17.27
N CYS A 281 9.42 -5.33 18.17
CA CYS A 281 9.37 -6.79 18.12
C CYS A 281 8.61 -7.28 16.88
N SER A 282 7.40 -6.78 16.63
CA SER A 282 6.62 -7.15 15.46
C SER A 282 7.37 -6.79 14.17
N GLU A 283 7.96 -5.59 14.10
CA GLU A 283 8.75 -5.11 12.96
C GLU A 283 9.89 -6.05 12.60
N LYS A 284 10.62 -6.50 13.61
CA LYS A 284 11.77 -7.38 13.42
C LYS A 284 11.38 -8.84 13.18
N ALA A 285 10.36 -9.34 13.88
CA ALA A 285 10.07 -10.77 13.96
C ALA A 285 8.94 -11.25 13.04
N CYS A 286 8.07 -10.35 12.57
CA CYS A 286 6.80 -10.70 11.94
C CYS A 286 6.51 -9.95 10.63
N PHE A 287 6.88 -8.67 10.52
CA PHE A 287 6.68 -7.92 9.28
C PHE A 287 7.46 -8.47 8.07
N PRO A 288 8.68 -9.04 8.17
CA PRO A 288 9.37 -9.58 7.00
C PRO A 288 8.56 -10.64 6.24
N ASP A 289 7.92 -11.57 6.97
CA ASP A 289 7.05 -12.59 6.37
C ASP A 289 5.76 -11.98 5.80
N CYS A 290 5.24 -10.93 6.44
CA CYS A 290 4.07 -10.22 5.95
C CYS A 290 4.35 -9.47 4.64
N VAL A 291 5.52 -8.81 4.53
CA VAL A 291 6.02 -8.16 3.30
C VAL A 291 6.15 -9.16 2.16
N VAL A 292 6.73 -10.33 2.42
CA VAL A 292 6.84 -11.41 1.42
C VAL A 292 5.46 -11.92 1.00
N CYS A 293 4.56 -12.14 1.95
CA CYS A 293 3.19 -12.62 1.68
C CYS A 293 2.36 -11.62 0.88
N SER A 294 2.38 -10.36 1.30
CA SER A 294 1.57 -9.29 0.70
C SER A 294 2.12 -8.89 -0.67
N GLY A 295 3.43 -8.96 -0.87
CA GLY A 295 4.10 -8.42 -2.04
C GLY A 295 4.18 -6.89 -2.04
N LEU A 296 3.85 -6.24 -0.93
CA LEU A 296 3.89 -4.79 -0.76
C LEU A 296 5.18 -4.36 -0.05
N PRO A 297 5.76 -3.21 -0.41
CA PRO A 297 6.94 -2.69 0.28
C PRO A 297 6.59 -2.23 1.70
N ARG A 298 7.54 -2.36 2.63
CA ARG A 298 7.30 -2.12 4.07
C ARG A 298 6.75 -0.72 4.37
N TRP A 299 7.16 0.30 3.63
CA TRP A 299 6.72 1.69 3.85
C TRP A 299 5.20 1.88 3.69
N THR A 300 4.49 0.96 3.04
CA THR A 300 3.02 1.00 2.87
C THR A 300 2.25 0.57 4.11
N PHE A 301 2.89 -0.14 5.02
CA PHE A 301 2.22 -0.74 6.17
C PHE A 301 2.02 0.33 7.26
N PRO A 302 0.91 0.28 8.01
CA PRO A 302 0.67 1.20 9.13
C PRO A 302 1.82 1.17 10.14
N ALA A 303 2.19 2.35 10.67
CA ALA A 303 3.15 2.52 11.77
C ALA A 303 2.56 2.13 13.14
#